data_AF-A0A524IHY6-F1
#
_entry.id   AF-A0A524IHY6-F1
#
_cell.length_a   1.000
_cell.length_b   1.000
_cell.length_c   1.000
_cell.angle_alpha   90.00
_cell.angle_beta   90.00
_cell.angle_gamma   90.00
#
_symmetry.space_group_name_H-M   'P 1'
#
loop_
_entity.id
_entity.type
_entity.pdbx_description
1 polymer ?
#
loop_
_entity_poly.entity_id
_entity_poly.type
_entity_poly.pdbx_seq_one_letter_code
_entity_poly.pdbx_strand_id
1 'polypeptide(L)'
;DETLRELTTRGRHANVLQHLMGFLKEALTSDEKTELLESIRDYRQGLLPLVVPITLLRHHCRRHEVPDWIHQQVYLSPYPKELMLRNHV
;
A
#
# COMPACT_ATOMS: atom_id res chain seq x y z
N ASP A 1 11.47 -7.84 -18.17
CA ASP A 1 11.22 -8.63 -16.95
C ASP A 1 9.74 -8.89 -16.76
N GLU A 2 9.36 -10.11 -17.13
CA GLU A 2 8.00 -10.58 -17.39
C GLU A 2 7.40 -11.34 -16.18
N THR A 3 7.80 -11.00 -14.95
CA THR A 3 7.57 -11.85 -13.77
C THR A 3 6.71 -11.22 -12.66
N LEU A 4 6.20 -9.99 -12.82
CA LEU A 4 5.22 -9.40 -11.89
C LEU A 4 3.76 -9.51 -12.37
N ARG A 5 3.53 -10.23 -13.47
CA ARG A 5 2.19 -10.52 -14.04
C ARG A 5 1.52 -11.76 -13.45
N GLU A 6 2.13 -12.45 -12.49
CA GLU A 6 1.37 -13.41 -11.68
C GLU A 6 0.31 -12.63 -10.90
N LEU A 7 -0.95 -12.97 -11.17
CA LEU A 7 -2.17 -12.39 -10.59
C LEU A 7 -2.13 -12.46 -9.05
N THR A 8 -1.43 -11.53 -8.43
CA THR A 8 -1.40 -11.38 -6.98
C THR A 8 -2.81 -11.01 -6.51
N THR A 9 -3.31 -11.78 -5.54
CA THR A 9 -4.68 -11.61 -5.04
C THR A 9 -4.78 -10.36 -4.17
N ARG A 10 -5.99 -9.81 -4.01
CA ARG A 10 -6.29 -8.74 -3.04
C ARG A 10 -5.76 -9.06 -1.64
N GLY A 11 -5.84 -10.32 -1.22
CA GLY A 11 -5.30 -10.79 0.06
C GLY A 11 -3.77 -10.68 0.16
N ARG A 12 -3.04 -11.07 -0.89
CA ARG A 12 -1.57 -10.94 -0.92
C ARG A 12 -1.15 -9.48 -0.88
N HIS A 13 -1.80 -8.62 -1.66
CA HIS A 13 -1.58 -7.18 -1.60
C HIS A 13 -1.86 -6.58 -0.22
N ALA A 14 -2.97 -6.96 0.42
CA ALA A 14 -3.30 -6.51 1.76
C ALA A 14 -2.23 -6.91 2.79
N ASN A 15 -1.69 -8.13 2.69
CA ASN A 15 -0.60 -8.58 3.56
C ASN A 15 0.68 -7.75 3.35
N VAL A 16 1.04 -7.45 2.10
CA VAL A 16 2.20 -6.58 1.78
C VAL A 16 1.99 -5.17 2.35
N LEU A 17 0.79 -4.60 2.16
CA LEU A 17 0.46 -3.28 2.70
C LEU A 17 0.55 -3.24 4.23
N GLN A 18 0.05 -4.28 4.92
CA GLN A 18 0.17 -4.40 6.38
C GLN A 18 1.63 -4.54 6.84
N HIS A 19 2.44 -5.31 6.10
CA HIS A 19 3.87 -5.42 6.39
C HIS A 19 4.56 -4.06 6.26
N LEU A 20 4.22 -3.28 5.22
CA LEU A 20 4.76 -1.94 5.02
C LEU A 20 4.34 -0.96 6.10
N MET A 21 3.07 -1.01 6.50
CA MET A 21 2.57 -0.25 7.65
C MET A 21 3.35 -0.56 8.93
N GLY A 22 3.83 -1.79 9.10
CA GLY A 22 4.65 -2.20 10.24
C GLY A 22 5.92 -1.37 10.43
N PHE A 23 6.51 -0.86 9.35
CA PHE A 23 7.68 0.04 9.43
C PHE A 23 7.34 1.46 9.86
N LEU A 24 6.07 1.86 9.74
CA LEU A 24 5.56 3.18 10.14
C LEU A 24 4.94 3.15 11.55
N LYS A 25 4.87 1.99 12.21
CA LYS A 25 4.06 1.81 13.43
C LYS A 25 4.42 2.75 14.59
N GLU A 26 5.69 3.14 14.72
CA GLU A 26 6.13 4.06 15.78
C GLU A 26 5.98 5.53 15.37
N ALA A 27 5.83 5.78 14.07
CA ALA A 27 5.75 7.13 13.50
C ALA A 27 4.30 7.62 13.37
N LEU A 28 3.34 6.71 13.13
CA LEU A 28 1.93 7.04 12.97
C LEU A 28 1.22 7.25 14.31
N THR A 29 0.38 8.27 14.36
CA THR A 29 -0.64 8.44 15.39
C THR A 29 -1.68 7.32 15.34
N SER A 30 -2.47 7.17 16.40
CA SER A 30 -3.56 6.18 16.45
C SER A 30 -4.58 6.37 15.32
N ASP A 31 -4.88 7.61 14.97
CA ASP A 31 -5.86 7.94 13.94
C ASP A 31 -5.32 7.61 12.54
N GLU A 32 -4.06 7.96 12.24
CA GLU A 32 -3.41 7.61 10.97
C GLU A 32 -3.27 6.09 10.80
N LYS A 33 -2.99 5.36 11.88
CA LYS A 33 -2.99 3.88 11.85
C LYS A 33 -4.37 3.33 11.49
N THR A 34 -5.41 3.91 12.07
CA THR A 34 -6.79 3.46 11.85
C THR A 34 -7.19 3.73 10.40
N GLU A 35 -6.98 4.94 9.90
CA GLU A 35 -7.24 5.32 8.50
C GLU A 35 -6.54 4.37 7.52
N LEU A 36 -5.25 4.09 7.77
CA LEU A 36 -4.49 3.21 6.90
C LEU A 36 -5.00 1.76 6.94
N LEU A 37 -5.31 1.22 8.13
CA LEU A 37 -5.87 -0.13 8.28
C LEU A 37 -7.23 -0.27 7.60
N GLU A 38 -8.09 0.73 7.72
CA GLU A 38 -9.39 0.76 7.06
C GLU A 38 -9.23 0.75 5.55
N SER A 39 -8.35 1.59 5.00
CA SER A 39 -8.08 1.61 3.55
C SER A 39 -7.59 0.25 3.02
N ILE A 40 -6.77 -0.47 3.79
CA ILE A 40 -6.26 -1.80 3.43
C ILE A 40 -7.38 -2.84 3.49
N ARG A 41 -8.24 -2.78 4.53
CA ARG A 41 -9.40 -3.66 4.68
C ARG A 41 -10.37 -3.47 3.51
N ASP A 42 -10.70 -2.23 3.19
CA ASP A 42 -11.66 -1.89 2.16
C ASP A 42 -11.14 -2.28 0.77
N TYR A 43 -9.83 -2.10 0.52
CA TYR A 43 -9.17 -2.68 -0.66
C TYR A 43 -9.27 -4.21 -0.70
N ARG A 44 -8.99 -4.90 0.43
CA ARG A 44 -9.07 -6.37 0.51
C ARG A 44 -10.47 -6.88 0.18
N GLN A 45 -11.50 -6.14 0.59
CA GLN A 45 -12.91 -6.41 0.29
C GLN A 45 -13.33 -6.01 -1.13
N GLY A 46 -12.48 -5.28 -1.86
CA GLY A 46 -12.78 -4.80 -3.21
C GLY A 46 -13.59 -3.52 -3.27
N LEU A 47 -13.74 -2.81 -2.15
CA LEU A 47 -14.46 -1.54 -2.05
C LEU A 47 -13.61 -0.35 -2.55
N LEU A 48 -12.29 -0.46 -2.42
CA LEU A 48 -11.34 0.54 -2.88
C LEU A 48 -10.32 -0.05 -3.88
N PRO A 49 -9.81 0.76 -4.81
CA PRO A 49 -8.73 0.36 -5.68
C PRO A 49 -7.39 0.34 -4.93
N LEU A 50 -6.44 -0.48 -5.39
CA LEU A 50 -5.11 -0.64 -4.77
C LEU A 50 -4.34 0.69 -4.64
N VAL A 51 -4.59 1.65 -5.53
CA VAL A 51 -3.94 2.97 -5.49
C VAL A 51 -4.18 3.72 -4.18
N VAL A 52 -5.32 3.53 -3.52
CA VAL A 52 -5.68 4.30 -2.30
C VAL A 52 -4.75 3.96 -1.14
N PRO A 53 -4.65 2.70 -0.67
CA PRO A 53 -3.74 2.37 0.43
C PRO A 53 -2.27 2.60 0.08
N ILE A 54 -1.87 2.45 -1.20
CA ILE A 54 -0.49 2.77 -1.62
C ILE A 54 -0.22 4.28 -1.50
N THR A 55 -1.18 5.12 -1.90
CA THR A 55 -1.02 6.57 -1.82
C THR A 55 -0.92 7.05 -0.38
N LEU A 56 -1.73 6.49 0.52
CA LEU A 56 -1.63 6.79 1.96
C LEU A 56 -0.28 6.35 2.54
N LEU A 57 0.19 5.12 2.25
CA LEU A 57 1.53 4.69 2.66
C LEU A 57 2.62 5.64 2.17
N ARG A 58 2.61 6.03 0.90
CA ARG A 58 3.58 6.99 0.34
C ARG A 58 3.52 8.34 1.04
N HIS A 59 2.32 8.79 1.39
CA HIS A 59 2.12 10.05 2.10
C HIS A 59 2.80 10.01 3.47
N HIS A 60 2.56 8.96 4.26
CA HIS A 60 3.20 8.79 5.57
C HIS A 60 4.71 8.60 5.46
N CYS A 61 5.20 7.76 4.54
CA CYS A 61 6.64 7.60 4.34
C CYS A 61 7.36 8.92 4.00
N ARG A 62 6.70 9.89 3.35
CA ARG A 62 7.30 11.21 3.05
C ARG A 62 7.31 12.16 4.25
N ARG A 63 6.43 11.95 5.23
CA ARG A 63 6.24 12.84 6.38
C ARG A 63 6.99 12.39 7.62
N HIS A 64 7.35 11.11 7.67
CA HIS A 64 8.09 10.52 8.78
C HIS A 64 9.46 10.07 8.32
N GLU A 65 10.45 10.14 9.22
CA GLU A 65 11.78 9.58 8.98
C GLU A 65 11.67 8.05 8.90
N VAL A 66 11.50 7.54 7.69
CA VAL A 66 11.57 6.12 7.38
C VAL A 66 12.95 5.80 6.80
N PRO A 67 13.45 4.57 6.98
CA PRO A 67 14.68 4.16 6.32
C PRO A 67 14.61 4.36 4.80
N ASP A 68 15.67 4.91 4.19
CA ASP A 68 15.72 5.29 2.77
C ASP A 68 15.31 4.16 1.80
N TRP A 69 15.58 2.90 2.18
CA TRP A 69 15.21 1.73 1.38
C TRP A 69 13.69 1.55 1.23
N ILE A 70 12.86 2.14 2.10
CA ILE A 70 11.39 2.13 1.96
C ILE A 70 10.96 2.94 0.74
N HIS A 71 11.60 4.07 0.47
CA HIS A 71 11.32 4.88 -0.72
C HIS A 71 11.72 4.18 -2.02
N GLN A 72 12.66 3.23 -1.95
CA GLN A 72 13.16 2.46 -3.08
C GLN A 72 12.27 1.25 -3.42
N GLN A 73 11.23 0.97 -2.63
CA GLN A 73 10.37 -0.17 -2.90
C GLN A 73 9.53 0.02 -4.15
N VAL A 74 9.74 -0.87 -5.12
CA VAL A 74 8.98 -0.97 -6.39
C VAL A 74 7.47 -1.01 -6.13
N TYR A 75 7.04 -1.62 -5.02
CA TYR A 75 5.62 -1.72 -4.65
C TYR A 75 4.97 -0.38 -4.31
N LEU A 76 5.72 0.60 -3.80
CA LEU A 76 5.21 1.95 -3.51
C LEU A 76 5.26 2.87 -4.74
N SER A 77 5.92 2.46 -5.81
CA SER A 77 5.92 3.16 -7.11
C SER A 77 5.77 2.16 -8.27
N PRO A 78 4.66 1.39 -8.33
CA PRO A 78 4.55 0.35 -9.34
C PRO A 78 4.31 1.00 -10.71
N TYR A 79 5.08 0.54 -11.69
CA TYR A 79 4.90 0.88 -13.09
C TYR A 79 4.43 -0.37 -13.85
N PRO A 80 3.43 -0.27 -14.74
CA PRO A 80 2.69 0.95 -15.10
C PRO A 80 1.53 1.27 -14.15
N LYS A 81 1.19 2.57 -14.03
CA LYS A 81 0.17 3.10 -13.09
C LYS A 81 -1.22 2.53 -13.34
N GLU A 82 -1.51 2.05 -14.56
CA GLU A 82 -2.82 1.47 -14.90
C GLU A 82 -3.17 0.23 -14.07
N LEU A 83 -2.19 -0.47 -13.50
CA LEU A 83 -2.41 -1.59 -12.56
C LEU A 83 -3.07 -1.14 -11.25
N MET A 84 -2.94 0.14 -10.88
CA MET A 84 -3.40 0.66 -9.58
C MET A 84 -4.85 1.18 -9.62
N LEU A 85 -5.38 1.47 -10.82
CA LEU A 85 -6.64 2.18 -11.02
C LEU A 85 -7.87 1.25 -11.17
N ARG A 86 -7.66 -0.06 -11.30
CA ARG A 86 -8.76 -1.01 -11.51
C ARG A 86 -9.48 -1.31 -10.19
N ASN A 87 -10.64 -0.69 -10.02
CA ASN A 87 -11.67 -1.20 -9.13
C ASN A 87 -12.30 -2.42 -9.86
N HIS A 88 -11.95 -3.64 -9.44
CA HIS A 88 -12.68 -4.83 -9.89
C HIS A 88 -13.98 -4.90 -9.08
N VAL A 89 -14.94 -4.04 -9.46
CA VAL A 89 -16.35 -4.12 -9.08
C VAL A 89 -17.06 -5.06 -10.03
#